data_AF-A0A7Y3BT71-F1
#
_entry.id   AF-A0A7Y3BT71-F1
#
_cell.length_a   1.000
_cell.length_b   1.000
_cell.length_c   1.000
_cell.angle_alpha   90.00
_cell.angle_beta   90.00
_cell.angle_gamma   90.00
#
_symmetry.space_group_name_H-M   'P 1'
#
loop_
_entity.id
_entity.type
_entity.pdbx_description
1 polymer ?
#
loop_
_entity_poly.entity_id
_entity_poly.type
_entity_poly.pdbx_seq_one_letter_code
_entity_poly.pdbx_strand_id
1 'polypeptide(L)' 'MSTTDKRKQSLYFPESMLHDIKHESARLDRSLSWIVQRCVKIALPEIRKLPSVNDIPDSPDTDAKK' A
#
# COMPACT_ATOMS: atom_id res chain seq x y z
N MET A 1 -21.74 -5.55 -18.90
CA MET A 1 -20.79 -4.46 -18.57
C MET A 1 -20.65 -4.42 -17.06
N SER A 2 -19.53 -4.90 -16.51
CA SER A 2 -19.28 -4.84 -15.07
C SER A 2 -18.96 -3.39 -14.69
N THR A 3 -19.97 -2.69 -14.17
CA THR A 3 -19.76 -1.44 -13.44
C THR A 3 -18.74 -1.73 -12.35
N THR A 4 -17.53 -1.20 -12.47
CA THR A 4 -16.52 -1.34 -11.42
C THR A 4 -17.08 -0.68 -10.17
N ASP A 5 -17.37 -1.48 -9.14
CA ASP A 5 -17.90 -1.00 -7.85
C ASP A 5 -16.86 -0.06 -7.21
N LYS A 6 -17.16 1.23 -7.17
CA LYS A 6 -16.29 2.27 -6.59
C LYS A 6 -16.69 2.47 -5.13
N ARG A 7 -15.77 2.19 -4.20
CA ARG A 7 -15.95 2.45 -2.77
C ARG A 7 -15.14 3.66 -2.33
N LYS A 8 -15.78 4.60 -1.61
CA LYS A 8 -15.12 5.75 -1.00
C LYS A 8 -14.41 5.32 0.28
N GLN A 9 -13.12 5.63 0.38
CA GLN A 9 -12.30 5.36 1.58
C GLN A 9 -11.58 6.65 1.97
N SER A 10 -11.63 7.01 3.25
CA SER A 10 -10.80 8.07 3.82
C SER A 10 -9.47 7.47 4.28
N LEU A 11 -8.36 8.11 3.93
CA LEU A 11 -6.99 7.70 4.27
C LEU A 11 -6.22 8.93 4.76
N TYR A 12 -5.29 8.72 5.68
CA TYR A 12 -4.39 9.75 6.15
C TYR A 12 -3.07 9.66 5.39
N PHE A 13 -2.57 10.80 4.91
CA PHE A 13 -1.30 10.93 4.22
C PHE A 13 -0.47 12.01 4.90
N PRO A 14 0.87 11.84 4.98
CA PRO A 14 1.76 12.96 5.26
C PRO A 14 1.55 14.09 4.26
N GLU A 15 1.75 15.35 4.70
CA GLU A 15 1.52 16.53 3.86
C GLU A 15 2.33 16.49 2.55
N SER A 16 3.62 16.12 2.64
CA SER A 16 4.52 16.00 1.49
C SER A 16 3.99 15.01 0.45
N MET A 17 3.57 13.83 0.91
CA MET A 17 3.00 12.81 0.02
C MET A 17 1.69 13.27 -0.62
N LEU A 18 0.84 13.98 0.13
CA LEU A 18 -0.39 14.53 -0.42
C LEU A 18 -0.12 15.61 -1.47
N HIS A 19 0.92 16.43 -1.27
CA HIS A 19 1.39 17.41 -2.25
C HIS A 19 1.83 16.74 -3.54
N ASP A 20 2.65 15.68 -3.47
CA ASP A 20 3.14 14.94 -4.64
C ASP A 20 1.98 14.30 -5.42
N ILE A 21 1.01 13.68 -4.73
CA ILE A 21 -0.17 13.09 -5.37
C ILE A 21 -1.00 14.17 -6.10
N LYS A 22 -1.18 15.35 -5.49
CA LYS A 22 -1.90 16.47 -6.12
C LYS A 22 -1.16 17.03 -7.32
N HIS A 23 0.16 17.19 -7.23
CA HIS A 23 0.99 17.65 -8.34
C HIS A 23 0.87 16.70 -9.54
N GLU A 24 1.04 15.39 -9.33
CA GLU A 24 0.94 14.40 -10.41
C GLU A 24 -0.47 14.25 -10.97
N SER A 25 -1.50 14.40 -10.13
CA SER A 25 -2.90 14.46 -10.55
C SER A 25 -3.15 15.61 -11.54
N ALA A 26 -2.64 16.80 -11.23
CA ALA A 26 -2.74 17.97 -12.11
C ALA A 26 -1.90 17.80 -13.39
N ARG A 27 -0.66 17.30 -13.27
CA ARG A 27 0.25 17.10 -14.41
C ARG A 27 -0.28 16.10 -15.44
N LEU A 28 -0.97 15.06 -14.99
CA LEU A 28 -1.48 13.98 -15.84
C LEU A 28 -2.94 14.14 -16.25
N ASP A 29 -3.64 15.16 -15.76
CA ASP A 29 -5.08 15.35 -15.93
C ASP A 29 -5.89 14.10 -15.55
N ARG A 30 -5.62 13.61 -14.33
CA ARG A 30 -6.25 12.41 -13.75
C ARG A 30 -6.68 12.66 -12.31
N SER A 31 -7.69 11.94 -11.84
CA SER A 31 -8.17 12.06 -10.47
C SER A 31 -7.16 11.52 -9.44
N LEU A 32 -7.22 12.04 -8.21
CA LEU A 32 -6.40 11.55 -7.09
C LEU A 32 -6.57 10.04 -6.87
N SER A 33 -7.81 9.54 -6.95
CA SER A 33 -8.07 8.10 -6.87
C SER A 33 -7.34 7.31 -7.95
N TRP A 34 -7.23 7.83 -9.17
CA TRP A 34 -6.50 7.17 -10.26
C TRP A 34 -5.00 7.11 -9.97
N ILE A 35 -4.41 8.21 -9.47
CA ILE A 35 -2.98 8.25 -9.09
C ILE A 35 -2.68 7.20 -8.02
N VAL A 36 -3.46 7.19 -6.93
CA VAL A 36 -3.29 6.22 -5.84
C VAL A 36 -3.48 4.77 -6.35
N GLN A 37 -4.50 4.52 -7.19
CA GLN A 37 -4.69 3.20 -7.80
C GLN A 37 -3.52 2.79 -8.69
N ARG A 38 -2.91 3.72 -9.43
CA ARG A 38 -1.75 3.43 -10.28
C ARG A 38 -0.53 3.07 -9.43
N CYS A 39 -0.26 3.82 -8.36
CA CYS A 39 0.80 3.51 -7.41
C CYS A 39 0.62 2.12 -6.79
N VAL A 40 -0.59 1.81 -6.30
CA VAL A 40 -0.90 0.49 -5.73
C VAL A 40 -0.68 -0.62 -6.76
N LYS A 41 -1.17 -0.46 -8.00
CA LYS A 41 -0.98 -1.49 -9.05
C LYS A 41 0.50 -1.76 -9.34
N ILE A 42 1.37 -0.76 -9.24
CA ILE A 42 2.82 -0.89 -9.45
C ILE A 42 3.50 -1.52 -8.22
N ALA A 43 3.13 -1.09 -7.01
CA ALA A 43 3.81 -1.50 -5.78
C ALA A 43 3.33 -2.84 -5.22
N LEU A 44 2.10 -3.25 -5.49
CA LEU A 44 1.49 -4.45 -4.91
C LEU A 44 2.27 -5.75 -5.17
N PRO A 45 2.87 -5.99 -6.36
CA PRO A 45 3.73 -7.15 -6.58
C PRO A 45 4.95 -7.19 -5.67
N GLU A 46 5.56 -6.04 -5.38
CA GLU A 46 6.72 -5.96 -4.48
C GLU A 46 6.30 -6.12 -3.02
N ILE A 47 5.19 -5.50 -2.62
CA ILE A 47 4.63 -5.64 -1.25
C ILE A 47 4.30 -7.11 -0.96
N ARG A 48 3.79 -7.87 -1.94
CA ARG A 48 3.47 -9.30 -1.79
C ARG A 48 4.68 -10.20 -1.57
N LYS A 49 5.90 -9.74 -1.87
CA LYS A 49 7.13 -10.50 -1.58
C LYS A 49 7.59 -10.33 -0.14
N LEU A 50 7.10 -9.30 0.55
CA LEU A 50 7.46 -9.06 1.94
C LEU A 50 6.87 -10.17 2.81
N PRO A 51 7.65 -10.75 3.75
CA PRO A 51 7.13 -11.74 4.67
C PRO A 51 6.03 -11.11 5.54
N SER A 52 5.06 -11.92 5.93
CA SER A 52 4.09 -11.52 6.94
C SER A 52 4.86 -11.23 8.24
N VAL A 53 4.61 -10.06 8.83
CA VAL A 53 5.21 -9.66 10.12
C VAL A 53 4.89 -10.63 11.26
N ASN A 54 3.83 -11.45 11.10
CA ASN A 54 3.39 -12.42 12.09
C ASN A 54 3.94 -13.83 11.87
N ASP A 55 4.60 -14.10 10.74
CA ASP A 55 5.11 -15.43 10.38
C ASP A 55 6.62 -15.57 10.66
N ILE A 56 7.17 -14.73 11.54
CA ILE A 56 8.52 -14.94 12.06
C ILE A 56 8.38 -16.06 13.10
N PRO A 57 8.84 -17.29 12.84
CA PRO A 57 8.86 -18.30 13.89
C PRO A 57 9.74 -17.74 15.01
N ASP A 58 9.16 -17.60 16.20
CA ASP A 58 9.95 -17.44 17.42
C ASP A 58 11.00 -18.55 17.39
N SER A 59 12.27 -18.14 17.31
CA SER A 59 13.39 -19.07 17.36
C SER A 59 13.16 -19.95 18.58
N PRO A 60 13.17 -21.30 18.46
CA PRO A 60 12.95 -22.14 19.63
C PRO A 60 14.07 -21.85 20.62
N ASP A 61 13.71 -21.20 21.72
CA ASP A 61 14.60 -21.03 22.85
C ASP A 61 15.11 -22.41 23.24
N THR A 62 16.43 -22.50 23.29
CA THR A 62 17.16 -23.71 23.60
C THR A 62 17.02 -23.96 25.10
N ASP A 63 15.86 -24.44 25.55
CA ASP A 63 15.69 -24.97 26.91
C ASP A 63 16.23 -26.40 26.97
N ALA A 64 17.55 -26.49 26.81
CA ALA A 64 18.34 -27.64 27.20
C ALA A 64 19.33 -27.19 28.28
N LYS A 65 18.84 -27.00 29.51
CA LYS A 65 19.57 -27.16 30.78
C LYS A 65 18.68 -26.80 31.97
N LYS A 66 18.14 -27.81 32.65
CA LYS A 66 18.48 -28.13 34.04
C LYS A 66 17.91 -29.48 34.46
#